data_AF-A0A9D1JHX1-F1
#
_entry.id   AF-A0A9D1JHX1-F1
#
_cell.length_a   1.000
_cell.length_b   1.000
_cell.length_c   1.000
_cell.angle_alpha   90.00
_cell.angle_beta   90.00
_cell.angle_gamma   90.00
#
_symmetry.space_group_name_H-M   'P 1'
#
loop_
_entity.id
_entity.type
_entity.pdbx_description
1 polymer ?
#
loop_
_entity_poly.entity_id
_entity_poly.type
_entity_poly.pdbx_seq_one_letter_code
_entity_poly.pdbx_strand_id
1 'polypeptide(L)'
;MIHLTFDYKTDEKCTTPGQYLKYHRTFQGLTTRELAEKVGIVPATLVLYENDRHPIKHDIAVALANTLGIDRNRLLDEYTTFVDYPYSSLLKKVRHELSLTQMQMAEVIGIGQTTYSGWEREARVPRRKEHDKILAALKKLKVNVDTYLCQSTSI
;
A
#
# COMPACT_ATOMS: atom_id res chain seq x y z
N MET A 1 -38.33 -10.99 -14.76
CA MET A 1 -37.14 -11.16 -13.90
C MET A 1 -35.95 -10.62 -14.68
N ILE A 2 -35.62 -9.35 -14.49
CA ILE A 2 -34.56 -8.66 -15.24
C ILE A 2 -33.22 -9.02 -14.59
N HIS A 3 -32.48 -9.92 -15.24
CA HIS A 3 -31.05 -10.08 -14.98
C HIS A 3 -30.37 -8.86 -15.60
N LEU A 4 -30.13 -7.84 -14.79
CA LEU A 4 -29.16 -6.80 -15.15
C LEU A 4 -27.77 -7.46 -15.07
N THR A 5 -27.40 -8.17 -16.11
CA THR A 5 -26.00 -8.46 -16.39
C THR A 5 -25.37 -7.11 -16.68
N PHE A 6 -24.73 -6.51 -15.67
CA PHE A 6 -23.87 -5.38 -15.91
C PHE A 6 -22.74 -5.93 -16.77
N ASP A 7 -22.80 -5.70 -18.09
CA ASP A 7 -21.74 -6.16 -18.98
C ASP A 7 -20.43 -5.58 -18.46
N TYR A 8 -19.47 -6.45 -18.13
CA TYR A 8 -18.13 -6.01 -17.77
C TYR A 8 -17.61 -5.20 -18.94
N LYS A 9 -17.45 -3.89 -18.74
CA LYS A 9 -17.01 -2.99 -19.80
C LYS A 9 -15.50 -3.07 -19.87
N THR A 10 -14.82 -2.25 -19.08
CA THR A 10 -13.40 -2.31 -18.76
C THR A 10 -13.21 -1.43 -17.52
N ASP A 11 -12.15 -1.63 -16.75
CA ASP A 11 -11.73 -0.75 -15.65
C ASP A 11 -10.55 0.17 -16.05
N GLU A 12 -10.23 0.23 -17.35
CA GLU A 12 -9.12 1.03 -17.90
C GLU A 12 -9.29 2.53 -17.63
N LYS A 13 -10.53 2.99 -17.51
CA LYS A 13 -10.86 4.40 -17.24
C LYS A 13 -10.77 4.76 -15.76
N CYS A 14 -10.59 3.80 -14.86
CA CYS A 14 -10.40 4.07 -13.43
C CYS A 14 -8.97 4.56 -13.20
N THR A 15 -8.81 5.88 -13.09
CA THR A 15 -7.50 6.51 -12.92
C THR A 15 -7.08 6.63 -11.46
N THR A 16 -8.00 6.39 -10.52
CA THR A 16 -7.72 6.42 -9.08
C THR A 16 -8.10 5.10 -8.39
N PRO A 17 -7.45 4.77 -7.25
CA PRO A 17 -7.85 3.66 -6.39
C PRO A 17 -9.34 3.71 -6.01
N GLY A 18 -9.88 4.89 -5.67
CA GLY A 18 -11.28 5.05 -5.29
C GLY A 18 -12.25 4.74 -6.43
N GLN A 19 -11.95 5.21 -7.64
CA GLN A 19 -12.73 4.88 -8.84
C GLN A 19 -12.69 3.38 -9.15
N TYR A 20 -11.50 2.78 -9.08
CA TYR A 20 -11.30 1.34 -9.31
C TYR A 20 -12.10 0.50 -8.32
N LEU A 21 -11.99 0.82 -7.03
CA LEU A 21 -12.74 0.17 -5.96
C LEU A 21 -14.25 0.28 -6.16
N LYS A 22 -14.74 1.50 -6.43
CA LYS A 22 -16.17 1.77 -6.61
C LYS A 22 -16.73 1.02 -7.82
N TYR A 23 -16.00 1.02 -8.94
CA TYR A 23 -16.38 0.31 -10.15
C TYR A 23 -16.59 -1.17 -9.86
N HIS A 24 -15.56 -1.84 -9.33
CA HIS A 24 -15.61 -3.28 -9.05
C HIS A 24 -16.63 -3.67 -7.99
N ARG A 25 -16.83 -2.85 -6.95
CA ARG A 25 -17.93 -3.06 -6.01
C ARG A 25 -19.29 -3.02 -6.71
N THR A 26 -19.56 -1.99 -7.52
CA THR A 26 -20.85 -1.84 -8.20
C THR A 26 -21.08 -2.91 -9.26
N PHE A 27 -20.02 -3.34 -9.94
CA PHE A 27 -20.05 -4.43 -10.92
C PHE A 27 -20.52 -5.75 -10.27
N GLN A 28 -20.11 -6.01 -9.03
CA GLN A 28 -20.55 -7.17 -8.25
C GLN A 28 -21.92 -6.99 -7.57
N GLY A 29 -22.60 -5.85 -7.80
CA GLY A 29 -23.90 -5.57 -7.21
C GLY A 29 -23.87 -5.30 -5.70
N LEU A 30 -22.70 -5.08 -5.10
CA LEU A 30 -22.56 -4.83 -3.67
C LEU A 30 -22.88 -3.37 -3.34
N THR A 31 -23.66 -3.15 -2.29
CA THR A 31 -23.79 -1.83 -1.66
C THR A 31 -22.51 -1.46 -0.90
N THR A 32 -22.29 -0.17 -0.67
CA THR A 32 -21.19 0.32 0.17
C THR A 32 -21.23 -0.32 1.57
N ARG A 33 -22.44 -0.52 2.13
CA ARG A 33 -22.60 -1.13 3.44
C ARG A 33 -22.15 -2.60 3.44
N GLU A 34 -22.59 -3.39 2.47
CA GLU A 34 -22.24 -4.82 2.40
C GLU A 34 -20.74 -5.04 2.21
N LEU A 35 -20.09 -4.27 1.33
CA LEU A 35 -18.63 -4.40 1.17
C LEU A 35 -17.89 -3.97 2.43
N ALA A 36 -18.31 -2.87 3.07
CA ALA A 36 -17.68 -2.39 4.31
C ALA A 36 -17.81 -3.42 5.44
N GLU A 37 -18.99 -4.04 5.59
CA GLU A 37 -19.21 -5.12 6.56
C GLU A 37 -18.34 -6.34 6.26
N LYS A 38 -18.21 -6.75 4.99
CA LYS A 38 -17.33 -7.87 4.58
C LYS A 38 -15.85 -7.66 4.94
N VAL A 39 -15.35 -6.44 4.85
CA VAL A 39 -13.95 -6.11 5.19
C VAL A 39 -13.76 -5.53 6.59
N GLY A 40 -14.81 -5.50 7.41
CA GLY A 40 -14.73 -5.09 8.81
C GLY A 40 -14.47 -3.59 9.05
N ILE A 41 -14.95 -2.72 8.15
CA ILE A 41 -14.84 -1.26 8.31
C ILE A 41 -16.22 -0.59 8.39
N VAL A 42 -16.24 0.65 8.89
CA VAL A 42 -17.47 1.46 8.91
C VAL A 42 -17.82 1.88 7.47
N PRO A 43 -19.10 1.83 7.03
CA PRO A 43 -19.49 2.22 5.67
C PRO A 43 -19.02 3.62 5.25
N ALA A 44 -19.03 4.58 6.18
CA ALA A 44 -18.51 5.93 5.94
C ALA A 44 -17.02 5.93 5.55
N THR A 45 -16.22 5.03 6.12
CA THR A 45 -14.80 4.87 5.75
C THR A 45 -14.66 4.39 4.31
N LEU A 46 -15.48 3.44 3.87
CA LEU A 46 -15.48 2.99 2.48
C LEU A 46 -15.87 4.12 1.52
N VAL A 47 -16.88 4.93 1.86
CA VAL A 47 -17.24 6.13 1.07
C VAL A 47 -16.04 7.07 0.92
N LEU A 48 -15.25 7.28 1.99
CA LEU A 48 -14.07 8.14 1.91
C LEU A 48 -12.99 7.57 0.99
N TYR A 49 -12.82 6.25 0.95
CA TYR A 49 -11.92 5.58 0.02
C TYR A 49 -12.39 5.68 -1.44
N GLU A 50 -13.67 5.38 -1.70
CA GLU A 50 -14.25 5.41 -3.05
C GLU A 50 -14.25 6.80 -3.69
N ASN A 51 -14.18 7.85 -2.88
CA ASN A 51 -14.12 9.24 -3.34
C ASN A 51 -12.72 9.85 -3.22
N ASP A 52 -11.68 9.02 -3.00
CA ASP A 52 -10.28 9.43 -2.88
C ASP A 52 -10.06 10.53 -1.83
N ARG A 53 -10.92 10.60 -0.80
CA ARG A 53 -10.82 11.58 0.30
C ARG A 53 -9.83 11.13 1.36
N HIS A 54 -9.59 9.83 1.46
CA HIS A 54 -8.59 9.25 2.35
C HIS A 54 -7.83 8.15 1.60
N PRO A 55 -6.52 8.00 1.84
CA PRO A 55 -5.76 6.90 1.30
C PRO A 55 -6.20 5.58 1.97
N ILE A 56 -6.26 4.50 1.18
CA ILE A 56 -6.60 3.17 1.67
C ILE A 56 -5.43 2.67 2.54
N LYS A 57 -5.74 2.03 3.67
CA LYS A 57 -4.72 1.38 4.50
C LYS A 57 -4.30 0.06 3.85
N HIS A 58 -3.04 -0.36 4.04
CA HIS A 58 -2.50 -1.56 3.39
C HIS A 58 -3.31 -2.83 3.69
N ASP A 59 -3.60 -3.09 4.97
CA ASP A 59 -4.41 -4.22 5.42
C ASP A 59 -5.81 -4.22 4.80
N ILE A 60 -6.44 -3.05 4.72
CA ILE A 60 -7.76 -2.89 4.11
C ILE A 60 -7.70 -3.04 2.58
N ALA A 61 -6.65 -2.54 1.92
CA ALA A 61 -6.47 -2.69 0.47
C ALA A 61 -6.35 -4.18 0.10
N VAL A 62 -5.57 -4.96 0.87
CA VAL A 62 -5.47 -6.42 0.71
C VAL A 62 -6.83 -7.10 0.94
N ALA A 63 -7.55 -6.72 2.00
CA ALA A 63 -8.87 -7.29 2.29
C ALA A 63 -9.91 -6.99 1.20
N LEU A 64 -9.94 -5.75 0.69
CA LEU A 64 -10.82 -5.33 -0.40
C LEU A 64 -10.49 -6.08 -1.69
N ALA A 65 -9.20 -6.18 -2.04
CA ALA A 65 -8.74 -6.90 -3.22
C ALA A 65 -9.13 -8.38 -3.18
N ASN A 66 -8.92 -9.04 -2.04
CA ASN A 66 -9.30 -10.44 -1.85
C ASN A 66 -10.83 -10.63 -1.90
N THR A 67 -11.59 -9.71 -1.29
CA THR A 67 -13.06 -9.78 -1.24
C THR A 67 -13.69 -9.60 -2.63
N LEU A 68 -13.13 -8.69 -3.43
CA LEU A 68 -13.61 -8.40 -4.77
C LEU A 68 -12.92 -9.25 -5.85
N GLY A 69 -11.84 -9.97 -5.55
CA GLY A 69 -11.07 -10.73 -6.54
C GLY A 69 -10.40 -9.83 -7.59
N ILE A 70 -9.87 -8.67 -7.18
CA ILE A 70 -9.29 -7.64 -8.06
C ILE A 70 -7.80 -7.44 -7.79
N ASP A 71 -7.09 -6.79 -8.71
CA ASP A 71 -5.67 -6.50 -8.54
C ASP A 71 -5.46 -5.47 -7.41
N ARG A 72 -4.84 -5.94 -6.31
CA ARG A 72 -4.53 -5.10 -5.16
C ARG A 72 -3.60 -3.94 -5.51
N ASN A 73 -2.70 -4.10 -6.48
CA ASN A 73 -1.72 -3.07 -6.83
C ASN A 73 -2.39 -1.79 -7.33
N ARG A 74 -3.59 -1.89 -7.91
CA ARG A 74 -4.40 -0.73 -8.31
C ARG A 74 -5.08 -0.01 -7.13
N LEU A 75 -5.06 -0.60 -5.93
CA LEU A 75 -5.54 0.03 -4.70
C LEU A 75 -4.41 0.66 -3.86
N LEU A 76 -3.16 0.27 -4.11
CA LEU A 76 -2.00 0.72 -3.33
C LEU A 76 -1.48 2.07 -3.82
N ASP A 77 -1.25 2.99 -2.88
CA ASP A 77 -0.39 4.15 -3.08
C ASP A 77 1.09 3.82 -2.82
N GLU A 78 2.00 4.75 -3.11
CA GLU A 78 3.45 4.58 -2.95
C GLU A 78 3.86 4.02 -1.57
N TYR A 79 3.27 4.53 -0.48
CA TYR A 79 3.57 4.05 0.86
C TYR A 79 3.04 2.64 1.08
N THR A 80 1.80 2.36 0.69
CA THR A 80 1.24 1.02 0.87
C THR A 80 1.92 -0.01 -0.02
N THR A 81 2.43 0.39 -1.19
CA THR A 81 3.30 -0.44 -2.04
C THR A 81 4.63 -0.72 -1.34
N PHE A 82 5.22 0.28 -0.69
CA PHE A 82 6.42 0.08 0.13
C PHE A 82 6.18 -0.90 1.29
N VAL A 83 5.03 -0.81 1.95
CA VAL A 83 4.66 -1.73 3.04
C VAL A 83 4.34 -3.14 2.52
N ASP A 84 3.76 -3.23 1.32
CA ASP A 84 3.45 -4.51 0.67
C ASP A 84 4.70 -5.24 0.18
N TYR A 85 5.71 -4.48 -0.24
CA TYR A 85 7.04 -4.98 -0.55
C TYR A 85 7.76 -5.41 0.74
N PRO A 86 8.70 -6.38 0.71
CA PRO A 86 9.55 -6.74 1.85
C PRO A 86 10.52 -5.60 2.22
N TYR A 87 10.00 -4.50 2.76
CA TYR A 87 10.74 -3.29 3.14
C TYR A 87 11.81 -3.58 4.18
N SER A 88 11.56 -4.55 5.06
CA SER A 88 12.49 -5.04 6.08
C SER A 88 13.79 -5.52 5.42
N SER A 89 13.66 -6.36 4.40
CA SER A 89 14.76 -6.91 3.60
C SER A 89 15.45 -5.81 2.80
N LEU A 90 14.69 -4.89 2.21
CA LEU A 90 15.25 -3.73 1.49
C LEU A 90 16.15 -2.88 2.40
N LEU A 91 15.61 -2.43 3.53
CA LEU A 91 16.33 -1.57 4.45
C LEU A 91 17.60 -2.26 4.97
N LYS A 92 17.50 -3.56 5.27
CA LYS A 92 18.63 -4.37 5.70
C LYS A 92 19.69 -4.50 4.62
N LYS A 93 19.29 -4.78 3.38
CA LYS A 93 20.19 -4.90 2.22
C LYS A 93 20.94 -3.60 1.98
N VAL A 94 20.23 -2.48 1.86
CA VAL A 94 20.83 -1.15 1.65
C VAL A 94 21.83 -0.82 2.76
N ARG A 95 21.46 -1.10 4.02
CA ARG A 95 22.36 -0.87 5.15
C ARG A 95 23.65 -1.68 5.03
N HIS A 96 23.56 -2.96 4.66
CA HIS A 96 24.73 -3.81 4.49
C HIS A 96 25.62 -3.38 3.31
N GLU A 97 25.03 -3.01 2.17
CA GLU A 97 25.75 -2.51 1.00
C GLU A 97 26.55 -1.24 1.33
N LEU A 98 26.00 -0.39 2.20
CA LEU A 98 26.66 0.83 2.69
C LEU A 98 27.59 0.56 3.89
N SER A 99 27.75 -0.70 4.32
CA SER A 99 28.53 -1.08 5.50
C SER A 99 28.16 -0.33 6.78
N LEU A 100 26.87 0.01 6.94
CA LEU A 100 26.36 0.74 8.11
C LEU A 100 25.86 -0.21 9.20
N THR A 101 26.03 0.22 10.45
CA THR A 101 25.34 -0.38 11.60
C THR A 101 23.88 0.07 11.64
N GLN A 102 23.03 -0.64 12.40
CA GLN A 102 21.64 -0.22 12.62
C GLN A 102 21.55 1.18 13.27
N MET A 103 22.52 1.52 14.12
CA MET A 103 22.59 2.85 14.76
C MET A 103 22.84 3.93 13.70
N GLN A 104 23.87 3.76 12.88
CA GLN A 104 24.21 4.73 11.84
C GLN A 104 23.09 4.91 10.81
N MET A 105 22.46 3.82 10.37
CA MET A 105 21.33 3.93 9.43
C MET A 105 20.13 4.65 10.07
N ALA A 106 19.85 4.38 11.35
CA ALA A 106 18.80 5.09 12.08
C ALA A 106 19.09 6.59 12.22
N GLU A 107 20.35 6.96 12.47
CA GLU A 107 20.80 8.37 12.52
C GLU A 107 20.62 9.06 11.17
N VAL A 108 20.97 8.39 10.06
CA VAL A 108 20.77 8.94 8.71
C VAL A 108 19.30 9.20 8.41
N ILE A 109 18.40 8.31 8.87
CA ILE A 109 16.94 8.46 8.72
C ILE A 109 16.36 9.47 9.73
N GLY A 110 17.06 9.75 10.83
CA GLY A 110 16.57 10.62 11.91
C GLY A 110 15.49 9.95 12.77
N ILE A 111 15.75 8.71 13.18
CA ILE A 111 14.93 7.92 14.12
C ILE A 111 15.82 7.20 15.15
N GLY A 112 15.23 6.64 16.21
CA GLY A 112 15.97 5.83 17.17
C GLY A 112 16.33 4.44 16.64
N GLN A 113 17.50 3.92 17.01
CA GLN A 113 17.98 2.60 16.57
C GLN A 113 17.02 1.45 16.89
N THR A 114 16.34 1.48 18.04
CA THR A 114 15.34 0.45 18.40
C THR A 114 14.15 0.43 17.44
N THR A 115 13.80 1.59 16.88
CA THR A 115 12.74 1.69 15.85
C THR A 115 13.21 1.06 14.54
N TYR A 116 14.43 1.38 14.10
CA TYR A 116 15.01 0.80 12.88
C TYR A 116 15.19 -0.73 12.99
N SER A 117 15.71 -1.20 14.13
CA SER A 117 15.82 -2.64 14.42
C SER A 117 14.46 -3.33 14.41
N GLY A 118 13.41 -2.66 14.91
CA GLY A 118 12.04 -3.16 14.84
C GLY A 118 11.52 -3.31 13.41
N TRP A 119 11.94 -2.44 12.50
CA TRP A 119 11.58 -2.53 11.08
C TRP A 119 12.28 -3.71 10.38
N GLU A 120 13.58 -3.90 10.59
CA GLU A 120 14.31 -5.03 9.97
C GLU A 120 13.81 -6.41 10.46
N ARG A 121 13.26 -6.48 11.67
CA ARG A 121 12.70 -7.70 12.26
C ARG A 121 11.19 -7.84 12.02
N GLU A 122 10.57 -6.90 11.32
CA GLU A 122 9.12 -6.83 11.09
C GLU A 122 8.27 -6.80 12.37
N ALA A 123 8.90 -6.53 13.52
CA ALA A 123 8.20 -6.30 14.77
C ALA A 123 7.42 -4.98 14.77
N ARG A 124 7.73 -4.08 13.82
CA ARG A 124 7.05 -2.82 13.60
C ARG A 124 7.05 -2.45 12.12
N VAL A 125 5.93 -1.92 11.64
CA VAL A 125 5.82 -1.34 10.30
C VAL A 125 6.14 0.17 10.34
N PRO A 126 6.97 0.71 9.43
CA PRO A 126 7.18 2.15 9.28
C PRO A 126 5.85 2.85 8.98
N ARG A 127 5.57 3.98 9.64
CA ARG A 127 4.40 4.80 9.35
C ARG A 127 4.61 5.66 8.10
N ARG A 128 3.55 6.22 7.53
CA ARG A 128 3.62 7.16 6.40
C ARG A 128 4.67 8.27 6.57
N LYS A 129 4.67 8.95 7.72
CA LYS A 129 5.68 9.99 8.03
C LYS A 129 7.13 9.46 8.14
N GLU A 130 7.29 8.18 8.46
CA GLU A 130 8.60 7.54 8.55
C GLU A 130 9.07 7.04 7.18
N HIS A 131 8.14 6.65 6.32
CA HIS A 131 8.40 6.37 4.91
C HIS A 131 9.00 7.60 4.20
N ASP A 132 8.47 8.80 4.44
CA ASP A 132 9.04 10.02 3.86
C ASP A 132 10.50 10.25 4.30
N LYS A 133 10.81 9.97 5.58
CA LYS A 133 12.17 10.02 6.10
C LYS A 133 13.08 8.98 5.47
N ILE A 134 12.57 7.76 5.27
CA ILE A 134 13.30 6.69 4.58
C ILE A 134 13.64 7.14 3.15
N LEU A 135 12.66 7.63 2.38
CA LEU A 135 12.90 8.11 1.02
C LEU A 135 13.94 9.24 0.97
N ALA A 136 13.83 10.22 1.89
CA ALA A 136 14.80 11.30 1.99
C ALA A 136 16.22 10.80 2.30
N ALA A 137 16.35 9.82 3.22
CA ALA A 137 17.61 9.19 3.57
C ALA A 137 18.21 8.40 2.38
N LEU A 138 17.41 7.57 1.71
CA LEU A 138 17.85 6.79 0.55
C LEU A 138 18.31 7.69 -0.60
N LYS A 139 17.59 8.78 -0.86
CA LYS A 139 17.97 9.81 -1.84
C LYS A 139 19.30 10.47 -1.46
N LYS A 140 19.49 10.84 -0.18
CA LYS A 140 20.75 11.42 0.32
C LYS A 140 21.93 10.47 0.16
N LEU A 141 21.71 9.18 0.37
CA LEU A 141 22.69 8.11 0.20
C LEU A 141 22.94 7.73 -1.27
N LYS A 142 22.25 8.40 -2.23
CA LYS A 142 22.29 8.12 -3.66
C LYS A 142 21.96 6.66 -4.01
N VAL A 143 21.11 6.03 -3.20
CA VAL A 143 20.58 4.69 -3.48
C VAL A 143 19.52 4.83 -4.57
N ASN A 144 19.64 4.04 -5.65
CA ASN A 144 18.61 4.00 -6.69
C ASN A 144 17.37 3.29 -6.14
N VAL A 145 16.37 4.07 -5.73
CA VAL A 145 15.14 3.54 -5.11
C VAL A 145 14.20 2.93 -6.16
N ASP A 146 14.28 3.39 -7.41
CA ASP A 146 13.44 2.92 -8.53
C ASP A 146 13.68 1.43 -8.84
N THR A 147 14.86 0.92 -8.52
CA THR A 147 15.18 -0.52 -8.62
C THR A 147 14.30 -1.38 -7.72
N TYR A 148 13.71 -0.80 -6.66
CA TYR A 148 12.97 -1.53 -5.62
C TYR A 148 11.46 -1.32 -5.68
N LEU A 149 11.00 -0.18 -6.21
CA LEU A 149 9.56 0.14 -6.33
C LEU A 149 8.94 -0.40 -7.63
N CYS A 150 9.76 -0.79 -8.62
CA CYS A 150 9.31 -1.21 -9.95
C CYS A 150 9.17 -2.74 -10.11
N GLN A 151 9.41 -3.54 -9.07
CA GLN A 151 9.27 -5.01 -9.15
C GLN A 151 7.84 -5.51 -8.89
N SER A 152 6.88 -4.62 -8.64
CA SER A 152 5.46 -4.97 -8.45
C SER A 152 4.72 -5.25 -9.76
N THR A 153 5.34 -4.97 -10.92
CA THR A 153 4.80 -5.35 -12.24
C THR A 153 5.43 -6.65 -12.70
N SER A 154 4.94 -7.78 -12.22
CA SER A 154 4.87 -9.08 -12.91
C SER A 154 4.53 -10.17 -11.90
N ILE A 155 3.30 -10.66 -11.92
CA ILE A 155 2.89 -12.07 -12.06
C ILE A 155 1.47 -12.06 -12.61
#